data_AF-A0A832AUH9-F1
#
_entry.id   AF-A0A832AUH9-F1
#
_cell.length_a   1.000
_cell.length_b   1.000
_cell.length_c   1.000
_cell.angle_alpha   90.00
_cell.angle_beta   90.00
_cell.angle_gamma   90.00
#
_symmetry.space_group_name_H-M   'P 1'
#
loop_
_entity.id
_entity.type
_entity.pdbx_description
1 polymer ?
#
loop_
_entity_poly.entity_id
_entity_poly.type
_entity_poly.pdbx_seq_one_letter_code
_entity_poly.pdbx_strand_id
1 'polypeptide(L)'
;DRTTRKIYWALVAGLPVPRMGSIKFGLVKSGGHGKGGEGEKMRLVHPRDVGSTPGAKHAVTDYAVLENLGGRACWVALVPVTGRTHQLRAHMAGIGHPIVGDGKYGGSGQENLGDGWGAGIGGEVSRKLHLHARSLSLTHPATGKPLRLTAPLPAHMARSWQVFGWDERDVPADPFEQAP
;
A
#
# COMPACT_ATOMS: atom_id res chain seq x y z
N ASP A 1 12.93 18.50 -7.92
CA ASP A 1 12.10 17.93 -8.98
C ASP A 1 11.89 16.44 -8.74
N ARG A 2 10.65 15.95 -8.66
CA ARG A 2 10.38 14.50 -8.44
C ARG A 2 10.21 13.82 -9.79
N THR A 3 11.31 13.63 -10.51
CA THR A 3 11.36 12.92 -11.79
C THR A 3 11.12 11.42 -11.68
N THR A 4 11.04 10.88 -10.45
CA THR A 4 10.85 9.45 -10.19
C THR A 4 9.42 9.15 -9.74
N ARG A 5 8.72 8.32 -10.53
CA ARG A 5 7.37 7.81 -10.25
C ARG A 5 7.43 6.31 -9.97
N LYS A 6 6.71 5.86 -8.94
CA LYS A 6 6.70 4.46 -8.48
C LYS A 6 5.26 3.99 -8.36
N ILE A 7 4.95 2.83 -8.93
CA ILE A 7 3.66 2.17 -8.74
C ILE A 7 3.91 0.90 -7.95
N TYR A 8 3.13 0.75 -6.89
CA TYR A 8 3.08 -0.48 -6.11
C TYR A 8 1.74 -1.14 -6.32
N TRP A 9 1.73 -2.46 -6.39
CA TRP A 9 0.52 -3.26 -6.35
C TRP A 9 0.41 -3.92 -4.99
N ALA A 10 -0.80 -3.92 -4.45
CA ALA A 10 -1.10 -4.54 -3.18
C ALA A 10 -2.40 -5.35 -3.23
N LEU A 11 -2.43 -6.45 -2.49
CA LEU A 11 -3.69 -7.08 -2.08
C LEU A 11 -4.08 -6.49 -0.73
N VAL A 12 -5.28 -5.94 -0.68
CA VAL A 12 -5.80 -5.17 0.45
C VAL A 12 -7.04 -5.85 0.98
N ALA A 13 -7.19 -5.90 2.31
CA ALA A 13 -8.40 -6.36 2.97
C ALA A 13 -9.50 -5.30 2.89
N GLY A 14 -10.72 -5.73 2.60
CA GLY A 14 -11.88 -4.86 2.38
C GLY A 14 -11.85 -4.17 1.01
N LEU A 15 -12.74 -3.18 0.86
CA LEU A 15 -12.86 -2.34 -0.32
C LEU A 15 -12.89 -0.86 0.09
N PRO A 16 -11.81 -0.08 -0.15
CA PRO A 16 -11.79 1.35 0.13
C PRO A 16 -12.88 2.11 -0.63
N VAL A 17 -13.52 3.06 0.07
CA VAL A 17 -14.47 4.02 -0.51
C VAL A 17 -13.98 5.44 -0.16
N PRO A 18 -13.77 6.33 -1.15
CA PRO A 18 -13.91 6.11 -2.59
C PRO A 18 -12.89 5.09 -3.15
N ARG A 19 -13.16 4.54 -4.34
CA ARG A 19 -12.26 3.55 -4.99
C ARG A 19 -10.96 4.15 -5.50
N MET A 20 -10.86 5.47 -5.58
CA MET A 20 -9.65 6.19 -5.96
C MET A 20 -9.56 7.48 -5.14
N GLY A 21 -8.37 7.82 -4.67
CA GLY A 21 -8.15 9.03 -3.90
C GLY A 21 -6.73 9.15 -3.34
N SER A 22 -6.57 10.09 -2.39
CA SER A 22 -5.28 10.36 -1.73
C SER A 22 -5.40 10.20 -0.22
N ILE A 23 -4.50 9.41 0.37
CA ILE A 23 -4.32 9.32 1.82
C ILE A 23 -3.26 10.34 2.22
N LYS A 24 -3.70 11.40 2.90
CA LYS A 24 -2.87 12.53 3.34
C LYS A 24 -2.82 12.54 4.87
N PHE A 25 -1.91 11.77 5.47
CA PHE A 25 -1.69 11.77 6.93
C PHE A 25 -0.20 12.00 7.22
N GLY A 26 0.12 12.53 8.39
CA GLY A 26 1.47 12.48 8.90
C GLY A 26 1.83 11.09 9.38
N LEU A 27 3.12 10.77 9.39
CA LEU A 27 3.66 9.57 9.99
C LEU A 27 4.71 9.94 11.03
N VAL A 28 4.59 9.32 12.20
CA VAL A 28 5.57 9.44 13.29
C VAL A 28 5.99 8.05 13.72
N LYS A 29 7.28 7.90 14.04
CA LYS A 29 7.82 6.66 14.59
C LYS A 29 7.28 6.47 16.00
N SER A 30 6.66 5.33 16.26
CA SER A 30 6.25 4.87 17.58
C SER A 30 7.21 3.79 18.03
N GLY A 31 7.75 3.93 19.25
CA GLY A 31 8.60 2.91 19.86
C GLY A 31 7.86 1.57 20.00
N GLY A 32 8.63 0.48 19.96
CA GLY A 32 8.17 -0.86 20.32
C GLY A 32 8.57 -1.23 21.75
N HIS A 33 7.87 -2.18 22.38
CA HIS A 33 8.14 -2.63 23.76
C HIS A 33 9.17 -3.77 23.85
N GLY A 34 9.72 -4.25 22.74
CA GLY A 34 10.73 -5.31 22.76
C GLY A 34 12.13 -4.81 23.14
N LYS A 35 12.94 -5.70 23.74
CA LYS A 35 14.29 -5.41 24.28
C LYS A 35 15.29 -4.82 23.27
N GLY A 36 15.00 -4.87 21.97
CA GLY A 36 15.81 -4.29 20.88
C GLY A 36 15.05 -3.38 19.92
N GLY A 37 13.91 -2.80 20.32
CA GLY A 37 13.05 -2.00 19.43
C GLY A 37 12.08 -2.83 18.58
N GLU A 38 11.94 -4.13 18.87
CA GLU A 38 10.89 -4.97 18.28
C GLU A 38 9.50 -4.35 18.56
N GLY A 39 8.66 -4.31 17.53
CA GLY A 39 7.36 -3.65 17.58
C GLY A 39 7.36 -2.19 17.11
N GLU A 40 8.49 -1.64 16.67
CA GLU A 40 8.53 -0.31 16.06
C GLU A 40 7.57 -0.23 14.86
N LYS A 41 6.69 0.78 14.90
CA LYS A 41 5.68 1.04 13.87
C LYS A 41 5.56 2.51 13.57
N MET A 42 5.08 2.82 12.38
CA MET A 42 4.65 4.18 12.04
C MET A 42 3.20 4.37 12.47
N ARG A 43 2.92 5.43 13.22
CA ARG A 43 1.57 5.82 13.60
C ARG A 43 1.10 6.98 12.73
N LEU A 44 -0.17 6.94 12.33
CA LEU A 44 -0.80 8.05 11.64
C LEU A 44 -0.96 9.24 12.59
N VAL A 45 -0.72 10.43 12.03
CA VAL A 45 -0.94 11.72 12.68
C VAL A 45 -1.87 12.50 11.77
N HIS A 46 -2.98 13.01 12.30
CA HIS A 46 -3.91 13.79 11.50
C HIS A 46 -3.19 15.03 10.92
N PRO A 47 -3.47 15.45 9.66
CA PRO A 47 -2.75 16.54 8.99
C PRO A 47 -2.59 17.82 9.82
N ARG A 48 -3.63 18.19 10.57
CA ARG A 48 -3.64 19.38 11.43
C ARG A 48 -2.62 19.30 12.58
N ASP A 49 -2.28 18.09 13.02
CA ASP A 49 -1.44 17.84 14.20
C ASP A 49 0.02 17.56 13.82
N VAL A 50 0.35 17.49 12.52
CA VAL A 50 1.72 17.17 12.07
C VAL A 50 2.72 18.24 12.52
N GLY A 51 2.34 19.52 12.47
CA GLY A 51 3.21 20.63 12.88
C GLY A 51 3.48 20.67 14.38
N SER A 52 2.53 20.21 15.19
CA SER A 52 2.61 20.19 16.66
C SER A 52 3.11 18.86 17.23
N THR A 53 3.22 17.80 16.42
CA THR A 53 3.70 16.48 16.85
C THR A 53 5.20 16.33 16.58
N PRO A 54 6.06 16.28 17.62
CA PRO A 54 7.50 16.10 17.44
C PRO A 54 7.83 14.84 16.63
N GLY A 55 8.68 14.99 15.62
CA GLY A 55 9.12 13.88 14.75
C GLY A 55 8.09 13.41 13.72
N ALA A 56 6.87 13.93 13.69
CA ALA A 56 5.91 13.64 12.64
C ALA A 56 6.36 14.26 11.31
N LYS A 57 6.13 13.55 10.21
CA LYS A 57 6.40 14.02 8.85
C LYS A 57 5.18 13.80 7.97
N HIS A 58 4.84 14.79 7.15
CA HIS A 58 3.80 14.62 6.14
C HIS A 58 4.12 13.43 5.22
N ALA A 59 3.07 12.64 4.95
CA ALA A 59 3.09 11.54 4.03
C ALA A 59 1.85 11.56 3.13
N VAL A 60 2.04 11.32 1.84
CA VAL A 60 0.97 11.33 0.84
C VAL A 60 1.11 10.12 -0.06
N THR A 61 0.01 9.38 -0.20
CA THR A 61 -0.09 8.20 -1.06
C THR A 61 -1.38 8.32 -1.86
N ASP A 62 -1.28 8.27 -3.18
CA ASP A 62 -2.44 8.12 -4.05
C ASP A 62 -2.74 6.64 -4.24
N TYR A 63 -4.03 6.28 -4.31
CA TYR A 63 -4.47 4.90 -4.48
C TYR A 63 -5.61 4.81 -5.48
N ALA A 64 -5.69 3.67 -6.16
CA ALA A 64 -6.79 3.30 -7.03
C ALA A 64 -7.04 1.79 -6.90
N VAL A 65 -8.29 1.41 -6.64
CA VAL A 65 -8.75 0.02 -6.71
C VAL A 65 -8.80 -0.37 -8.18
N LEU A 66 -8.06 -1.40 -8.55
CA LEU A 66 -8.00 -1.93 -9.91
C LEU A 66 -9.06 -3.01 -10.13
N GLU A 67 -9.21 -3.90 -9.15
CA GLU A 67 -10.18 -5.01 -9.18
C GLU A 67 -10.53 -5.41 -7.74
N ASN A 68 -11.69 -6.03 -7.52
CA ASN A 68 -12.15 -6.41 -6.18
C ASN A 68 -12.90 -7.74 -6.15
N LEU A 69 -12.69 -8.49 -5.07
CA LEU A 69 -13.45 -9.70 -4.74
C LEU A 69 -14.60 -9.33 -3.82
N GLY A 70 -15.69 -8.82 -4.40
CA GLY A 70 -16.81 -8.26 -3.64
C GLY A 70 -16.33 -7.20 -2.65
N GLY A 71 -16.80 -7.25 -1.41
CA GLY A 71 -16.33 -6.37 -0.33
C GLY A 71 -15.17 -6.92 0.51
N ARG A 72 -14.64 -8.12 0.20
CA ARG A 72 -13.69 -8.83 1.08
C ARG A 72 -12.25 -8.43 0.87
N ALA A 73 -11.84 -8.23 -0.38
CA ALA A 73 -10.49 -7.89 -0.73
C ALA A 73 -10.45 -7.16 -2.06
N CYS A 74 -9.39 -6.39 -2.28
CA CYS A 74 -9.17 -5.71 -3.55
C CYS A 74 -7.69 -5.64 -3.92
N TRP A 75 -7.47 -5.57 -5.23
CA TRP A 75 -6.21 -5.19 -5.82
C TRP A 75 -6.15 -3.68 -5.89
N VAL A 76 -5.15 -3.10 -5.22
CA VAL A 76 -4.93 -1.65 -5.20
C VAL A 76 -3.60 -1.30 -5.86
N ALA A 77 -3.62 -0.30 -6.75
CA ALA A 77 -2.45 0.44 -7.16
C ALA A 77 -2.17 1.57 -6.16
N LEU A 78 -0.92 1.69 -5.72
CA LEU A 78 -0.47 2.68 -4.74
C LEU A 78 0.70 3.49 -5.30
N VAL A 79 0.60 4.81 -5.26
CA VAL A 79 1.63 5.74 -5.73
C VAL A 79 2.08 6.63 -4.55
N PRO A 80 3.27 6.37 -3.97
CA PRO A 80 3.78 7.21 -2.89
C PRO A 80 4.28 8.57 -3.42
N VAL A 81 3.52 9.63 -3.16
CA VAL A 81 3.89 11.05 -3.40
C VAL A 81 4.94 11.55 -2.39
N THR A 82 5.21 10.79 -1.34
CA THR A 82 6.34 10.96 -0.40
C THR A 82 7.00 9.62 -0.12
N GLY A 83 8.21 9.56 0.43
CA GLY A 83 8.94 8.31 0.68
C GLY A 83 9.23 8.05 2.16
N ARG A 84 8.20 7.89 3.01
CA ARG A 84 8.41 7.58 4.44
C ARG A 84 8.50 6.06 4.67
N THR A 85 9.21 5.67 5.73
CA THR A 85 9.30 4.27 6.17
C THR A 85 7.90 3.67 6.33
N HIS A 86 7.66 2.47 5.79
CA HIS A 86 6.37 1.77 5.83
C HIS A 86 5.14 2.59 5.40
N GLN A 87 5.30 3.67 4.64
CA GLN A 87 4.22 4.60 4.36
C GLN A 87 2.94 3.95 3.83
N LEU A 88 3.08 3.14 2.77
CA LEU A 88 1.95 2.46 2.13
C LEU A 88 1.22 1.54 3.10
N ARG A 89 1.99 0.74 3.85
CA ARG A 89 1.50 -0.21 4.86
C ARG A 89 0.72 0.51 5.97
N ALA A 90 1.32 1.56 6.53
CA ALA A 90 0.72 2.35 7.59
C ALA A 90 -0.54 3.09 7.10
N HIS A 91 -0.48 3.73 5.92
CA HIS A 91 -1.61 4.44 5.34
C HIS A 91 -2.81 3.52 5.11
N MET A 92 -2.59 2.37 4.46
CA MET A 92 -3.65 1.43 4.13
C MET A 92 -4.32 0.87 5.40
N ALA A 93 -3.53 0.44 6.39
CA ALA A 93 -4.08 0.05 7.69
C ALA A 93 -4.78 1.23 8.40
N GLY A 94 -4.18 2.41 8.37
CA GLY A 94 -4.71 3.60 9.03
C GLY A 94 -6.08 4.07 8.51
N ILE A 95 -6.46 3.70 7.29
CA ILE A 95 -7.79 3.94 6.73
C ILE A 95 -8.72 2.71 6.86
N GLY A 96 -8.35 1.69 7.63
CA GLY A 96 -9.16 0.48 7.86
C GLY A 96 -9.01 -0.62 6.82
N HIS A 97 -8.06 -0.50 5.89
CA HIS A 97 -7.89 -1.42 4.77
C HIS A 97 -6.44 -1.96 4.72
N PRO A 98 -6.01 -2.77 5.70
CA PRO A 98 -4.62 -3.21 5.78
C PRO A 98 -4.21 -4.08 4.59
N ILE A 99 -2.93 -4.05 4.27
CA ILE A 99 -2.34 -4.93 3.25
C ILE A 99 -2.32 -6.36 3.79
N VAL A 100 -2.75 -7.32 2.95
CA VAL A 100 -2.80 -8.74 3.30
C VAL A 100 -1.40 -9.29 3.55
N GLY A 101 -1.29 -10.15 4.56
CA GLY A 101 0.00 -10.70 5.02
C GLY A 101 0.89 -9.69 5.77
N ASP A 102 0.40 -8.48 6.06
CA ASP A 102 1.13 -7.50 6.87
C ASP A 102 0.99 -7.79 8.37
N GLY A 103 1.88 -8.63 8.91
CA GLY A 103 1.88 -8.95 10.34
C GLY A 103 2.15 -7.76 11.28
N LYS A 104 2.65 -6.62 10.77
CA LYS A 104 2.94 -5.43 11.61
C LYS A 104 1.74 -4.50 11.72
N TYR A 105 0.98 -4.33 10.64
CA TYR A 105 -0.11 -3.37 10.56
C TYR A 105 -1.50 -4.00 10.43
N GLY A 106 -1.59 -5.31 10.16
CA GLY A 106 -2.83 -6.04 9.93
C GLY A 106 -3.26 -7.02 11.05
N GLY A 107 -2.59 -7.00 12.22
CA GLY A 107 -2.87 -7.90 13.34
C GLY A 107 -3.81 -7.30 14.40
N SER A 108 -4.90 -8.03 14.71
CA SER A 108 -5.84 -8.08 15.86
C SER A 108 -6.19 -6.86 16.73
N GLY A 109 -5.54 -5.71 16.60
CA GLY A 109 -5.73 -4.51 17.42
C GLY A 109 -6.37 -3.33 16.68
N GLN A 110 -6.75 -3.51 15.41
CA GLN A 110 -7.72 -2.61 14.80
C GLN A 110 -9.08 -3.26 14.94
N GLU A 111 -9.97 -2.60 15.65
CA GLU A 111 -11.39 -2.90 15.64
C GLU A 111 -11.79 -2.99 14.16
N ASN A 112 -12.06 -4.22 13.72
CA ASN A 112 -12.69 -4.48 12.44
C ASN A 112 -14.08 -3.85 12.52
N LEU A 113 -14.21 -2.57 12.17
CA LEU A 113 -15.49 -1.82 12.18
C LEU A 113 -16.42 -2.26 11.02
N GLY A 114 -16.33 -3.52 10.60
CA GLY A 114 -17.14 -4.16 9.59
C GLY A 114 -16.72 -5.63 9.47
N ASP A 115 -17.59 -6.52 9.94
CA ASP A 115 -17.71 -7.94 9.57
C ASP A 115 -16.60 -8.93 9.97
N GLY A 116 -15.58 -8.54 10.75
CA GLY A 116 -14.68 -9.49 11.43
C GLY A 116 -13.45 -9.99 10.65
N TRP A 117 -12.96 -9.24 9.66
CA TRP A 117 -11.89 -9.69 8.76
C TRP A 117 -10.51 -9.10 9.10
N GLY A 118 -9.63 -9.87 9.76
CA GLY A 118 -8.20 -9.52 9.87
C GLY A 118 -7.44 -9.71 8.54
N ALA A 119 -6.11 -9.46 8.53
CA ALA A 119 -5.26 -9.57 7.32
C ALA A 119 -5.04 -11.00 6.76
N GLY A 120 -5.91 -11.97 7.12
CA GLY A 120 -5.91 -13.33 6.59
C GLY A 120 -7.17 -13.60 5.77
N ILE A 121 -7.00 -14.02 4.51
CA ILE A 121 -8.11 -14.30 3.57
C ILE A 121 -8.53 -15.80 3.57
N GLY A 122 -7.90 -16.66 4.37
CA GLY A 122 -8.18 -18.11 4.36
C GLY A 122 -7.22 -18.90 3.45
N GLY A 123 -7.36 -20.24 3.49
CA GLY A 123 -6.31 -21.26 3.38
C GLY A 123 -5.37 -21.32 2.15
N GLU A 124 -5.59 -20.54 1.10
CA GLU A 124 -4.72 -20.53 -0.09
C GLU A 124 -3.89 -19.24 -0.25
N VAL A 125 -4.27 -18.17 0.46
CA VAL A 125 -3.55 -16.90 0.39
C VAL A 125 -2.37 -16.91 1.37
N SER A 126 -1.18 -16.61 0.85
CA SER A 126 0.05 -16.61 1.65
C SER A 126 0.00 -15.59 2.79
N ARG A 127 0.67 -15.88 3.91
CA ARG A 127 0.88 -14.91 5.00
C ARG A 127 2.05 -13.94 4.75
N LYS A 128 2.74 -14.06 3.61
CA LYS A 128 3.78 -13.10 3.20
C LYS A 128 3.13 -11.78 2.81
N LEU A 129 3.84 -10.66 2.98
CA LEU A 129 3.34 -9.33 2.62
C LEU A 129 2.96 -9.25 1.13
N HIS A 130 1.71 -8.91 0.83
CA HIS A 130 1.23 -8.66 -0.54
C HIS A 130 1.39 -7.18 -0.92
N LEU A 131 2.63 -6.71 -0.94
CA LEU A 131 2.99 -5.39 -1.45
C LEU A 131 4.19 -5.53 -2.38
N HIS A 132 4.02 -5.16 -3.64
CA HIS A 132 5.01 -5.33 -4.69
C HIS A 132 5.31 -4.00 -5.39
N ALA A 133 6.58 -3.65 -5.53
CA ALA A 133 7.00 -2.52 -6.36
C ALA A 133 6.89 -2.94 -7.84
N ARG A 134 5.75 -2.62 -8.47
CA ARG A 134 5.43 -3.08 -9.82
C ARG A 134 6.22 -2.34 -10.88
N SER A 135 6.28 -1.01 -10.81
CA SER A 135 6.96 -0.21 -11.82
C SER A 135 7.64 1.03 -11.26
N LEU A 136 8.69 1.43 -11.97
CA LEU A 136 9.52 2.59 -11.68
C LEU A 136 9.73 3.36 -12.99
N SER A 137 9.35 4.62 -13.02
CA SER A 137 9.65 5.53 -14.13
C SER A 137 10.57 6.64 -13.63
N LEU A 138 11.66 6.90 -14.34
CA LEU A 138 12.64 7.93 -14.01
C LEU A 138 13.37 8.43 -15.25
N THR A 139 14.01 9.58 -15.14
CA THR A 139 14.95 10.05 -16.17
C THR A 139 16.28 9.32 -16.01
N HIS A 140 16.72 8.61 -17.05
CA HIS A 140 17.96 7.84 -17.02
C HIS A 140 19.15 8.76 -16.70
N PRO A 141 19.92 8.50 -15.62
CA PRO A 141 20.88 9.47 -15.09
C PRO A 141 22.02 9.79 -16.06
N ALA A 142 22.41 8.83 -16.92
CA ALA A 142 23.49 9.04 -17.89
C ALA A 142 23.03 9.57 -19.25
N THR A 143 21.76 9.37 -19.63
CA THR A 143 21.30 9.64 -21.01
C THR A 143 20.21 10.70 -21.10
N GLY A 144 19.62 11.10 -19.97
CA GLY A 144 18.51 12.05 -19.93
C GLY A 144 17.19 11.51 -20.52
N LYS A 145 17.17 10.28 -21.04
CA LYS A 145 15.98 9.69 -21.67
C LYS A 145 15.01 9.13 -20.63
N PRO A 146 13.70 9.12 -20.90
CA PRO A 146 12.73 8.40 -20.06
C PRO A 146 13.09 6.92 -19.96
N LEU A 147 13.16 6.39 -18.74
CA LEU A 147 13.34 4.98 -18.43
C LEU A 147 12.15 4.48 -17.63
N ARG A 148 11.51 3.40 -18.08
CA ARG A 148 10.46 2.68 -17.37
C ARG A 148 10.89 1.24 -17.13
N LEU A 149 10.86 0.81 -15.88
CA LEU A 149 11.15 -0.55 -15.45
C LEU A 149 9.89 -1.17 -14.85
N THR A 150 9.62 -2.44 -15.16
CA THR A 150 8.47 -3.19 -14.64
C THR A 150 8.96 -4.54 -14.11
N ALA A 151 8.56 -4.90 -12.89
CA ALA A 151 8.93 -6.15 -12.25
C ALA A 151 7.75 -7.14 -12.25
N PRO A 152 7.94 -8.42 -12.61
CA PRO A 152 6.89 -9.42 -12.55
C PRO A 152 6.41 -9.64 -11.10
N LEU A 153 5.16 -10.09 -10.93
CA LEU A 153 4.64 -10.39 -9.60
C LEU A 153 5.48 -11.48 -8.91
N PRO A 154 5.77 -11.35 -7.60
CA PRO A 154 6.41 -12.42 -6.85
C PRO A 154 5.48 -13.63 -6.73
N ALA A 155 6.07 -14.84 -6.64
CA ALA A 155 5.33 -16.10 -6.72
C ALA A 155 4.18 -16.27 -5.69
N HIS A 156 4.26 -15.65 -4.51
CA HIS A 156 3.15 -15.72 -3.54
C HIS A 156 1.98 -14.81 -3.92
N MET A 157 2.24 -13.66 -4.56
CA MET A 157 1.18 -12.79 -5.07
C MET A 157 0.58 -13.34 -6.35
N ALA A 158 1.41 -13.84 -7.28
CA ALA A 158 0.92 -14.45 -8.52
C ALA A 158 -0.07 -15.59 -8.25
N ARG A 159 0.21 -16.45 -7.25
CA ARG A 159 -0.74 -17.49 -6.81
C ARG A 159 -2.05 -16.91 -6.26
N SER A 160 -1.99 -15.83 -5.46
CA SER A 160 -3.22 -15.18 -4.97
C SER A 160 -4.04 -14.57 -6.10
N TRP A 161 -3.40 -13.99 -7.12
CA TRP A 161 -4.08 -13.47 -8.31
C TRP A 161 -4.79 -14.59 -9.07
N GLN A 162 -4.11 -15.74 -9.25
CA GLN A 162 -4.71 -16.93 -9.86
C GLN A 162 -5.93 -17.43 -9.09
N VAL A 163 -5.86 -17.51 -7.76
CA VAL A 163 -6.98 -17.92 -6.89
C VAL A 163 -8.18 -16.99 -7.04
N PHE A 164 -7.95 -15.68 -7.22
CA PHE A 164 -9.02 -14.71 -7.43
C PHE A 164 -9.46 -14.55 -8.89
N GLY A 165 -8.81 -15.23 -9.82
CA GLY A 165 -9.07 -15.08 -11.25
C GLY A 165 -8.68 -13.70 -11.81
N TRP A 166 -7.74 -13.00 -11.16
CA TRP A 166 -7.25 -11.69 -11.61
C TRP A 166 -6.10 -11.83 -12.60
N ASP A 167 -6.18 -11.09 -13.71
CA ASP A 167 -5.12 -11.02 -14.71
C ASP A 167 -4.49 -9.62 -14.77
N GLU A 168 -3.17 -9.57 -14.99
CA GLU A 168 -2.43 -8.31 -15.15
C GLU A 168 -2.81 -7.51 -16.39
N ARG A 169 -3.43 -8.17 -17.38
CA ARG A 169 -3.84 -7.55 -18.65
C ARG A 169 -5.19 -6.85 -18.57
N ASP A 170 -5.98 -7.16 -17.55
CA ASP A 170 -7.34 -6.63 -17.40
C ASP A 170 -7.37 -5.25 -16.71
N VAL A 171 -6.22 -4.78 -16.21
CA VAL A 171 -6.09 -3.53 -15.46
C VAL A 171 -5.10 -2.59 -16.14
N PRO A 172 -5.27 -1.26 -16.03
CA PRO A 172 -4.30 -0.32 -16.58
C PRO A 172 -2.94 -0.46 -15.90
N ALA A 173 -1.87 -0.34 -16.68
CA ALA A 173 -0.50 -0.31 -16.16
C ALA A 173 -0.26 0.88 -15.20
N ASP A 174 -0.99 1.99 -15.43
CA ASP A 174 -0.99 3.17 -14.58
C ASP A 174 -2.41 3.78 -14.52
N PRO A 175 -3.19 3.52 -13.46
CA PRO A 175 -4.57 4.01 -13.37
C PRO A 175 -4.66 5.53 -13.12
N PHE A 176 -3.54 6.23 -12.92
CA PHE A 176 -3.52 7.67 -12.67
C PHE A 176 -2.98 8.46 -13.86
N GLU A 177 -2.54 7.79 -14.92
CA GLU A 177 -2.19 8.45 -16.17
C GLU A 177 -3.51 8.85 -16.84
N GLN A 178 -3.69 10.15 -17.12
CA GLN A 178 -4.86 10.58 -17.90
C GLN A 178 -4.75 9.92 -19.27
N ALA A 179 -5.84 9.30 -19.76
CA ALA A 179 -5.89 8.81 -21.12
C ALA A 179 -5.52 9.97 -22.07
N PRO A 180 -4.71 9.71 -23.12
CA PRO A 180 -4.28 10.74 -24.05
C PRO A 180 -5.44 11.48 -24.72
#